data_AF-A0A5S5CJI8-F1
#
_entry.id   AF-A0A5S5CJI8-F1
#
_cell.length_a   1.000
_cell.length_b   1.000
_cell.length_c   1.000
_cell.angle_alpha   90.00
_cell.angle_beta   90.00
_cell.angle_gamma   90.00
#
_symmetry.space_group_name_H-M   'P 1'
#
loop_
_entity.id
_entity.type
_entity.pdbx_description
1 polymer ?
#
loop_
_entity_poly.entity_id
_entity_poly.type
_entity_poly.pdbx_seq_one_letter_code
_entity_poly.pdbx_strand_id
1 'polypeptide(L)' 'MKILIVADEESQYIWDHFDPERFKDVELILSCGDLKAAYLSYLVSMIHAPLLLYSRQP' A
#
# COMPACT_ATOMS: atom_id res chain seq x y z
N MET A 1 15.94 -1.62 4.07
CA MET A 1 15.06 -1.95 2.93
C MET A 1 13.89 -2.80 3.37
N LYS A 2 12.76 -2.15 3.63
CA LYS A 2 11.45 -2.78 3.89
C LYS A 2 10.49 -2.38 2.77
N ILE A 3 9.81 -3.36 2.19
CA ILE A 3 8.86 -3.16 1.09
C ILE A 3 7.49 -3.64 1.59
N LEU A 4 6.47 -2.81 1.42
CA LEU A 4 5.08 -3.20 1.65
C LEU A 4 4.50 -3.74 0.34
N ILE A 5 3.94 -4.94 0.37
CA ILE A 5 3.25 -5.52 -0.77
C ILE A 5 1.78 -5.69 -0.40
N VAL A 6 0.88 -5.19 -1.26
CA VAL A 6 -0.57 -5.31 -1.11
C VAL A 6 -1.17 -5.87 -2.38
N ALA A 7 -2.15 -6.76 -2.26
CA ALA A 7 -2.82 -7.38 -3.39
C ALA A 7 -4.22 -7.86 -3.04
N ASP A 8 -5.06 -7.97 -4.07
CA ASP A 8 -6.41 -8.57 -4.11
C ASP A 8 -7.47 -7.94 -3.17
N GLU A 9 -7.16 -7.73 -1.88
CA GLU A 9 -8.10 -7.23 -0.88
C GLU A 9 -7.51 -6.10 -0.02
N GLU A 10 -8.37 -5.15 0.34
CA GLU A 10 -8.04 -4.04 1.23
C GLU A 10 -7.82 -4.57 2.66
N SER A 11 -6.65 -4.28 3.24
CA SER A 11 -6.34 -4.76 4.59
C SER A 11 -6.98 -3.86 5.63
N GLN A 12 -7.99 -4.35 6.35
CA GLN A 12 -8.60 -3.66 7.49
C GLN A 12 -7.58 -3.29 8.56
N TYR A 13 -6.53 -4.08 8.71
CA TYR A 13 -5.43 -3.77 9.62
C TYR A 13 -4.72 -2.46 9.28
N ILE A 14 -4.58 -2.18 7.99
CA ILE A 14 -3.93 -0.95 7.51
C ILE A 14 -4.95 0.20 7.46
N TRP A 15 -6.21 -0.11 7.15
CA TRP A 15 -7.27 0.89 6.99
C TRP A 15 -7.87 1.37 8.32
N ASP A 16 -8.35 0.43 9.14
CA ASP A 16 -9.12 0.69 10.37
C ASP A 16 -8.22 0.77 11.62
N HIS A 17 -7.04 0.13 11.57
CA HIS A 17 -6.12 0.00 12.70
C HIS A 17 -4.68 0.45 12.38
N PHE A 18 -4.55 1.52 11.59
CA PHE A 18 -3.26 2.04 11.16
C PHE A 18 -2.34 2.38 12.34
N ASP A 19 -1.12 1.84 12.31
CA ASP A 19 -0.06 2.09 13.29
C ASP A 19 1.22 2.56 12.57
N PRO A 20 1.54 3.87 12.59
CA PRO A 20 2.65 4.43 11.82
C PRO A 20 4.02 3.84 12.19
N GLU A 21 4.22 3.42 13.45
CA GLU A 21 5.50 2.86 13.90
C GLU A 21 5.86 1.57 13.17
N ARG A 22 4.86 0.85 12.66
CA ARG A 22 5.07 -0.40 11.91
C ARG A 22 5.49 -0.17 10.46
N PHE A 23 5.18 1.00 9.93
CA PHE A 23 5.44 1.37 8.54
C PHE A 23 6.59 2.37 8.37
N LYS A 24 7.18 2.87 9.47
CA LYS A 24 8.23 3.91 9.45
C LYS A 24 9.45 3.63 8.58
N ASP A 25 9.82 2.36 8.42
CA ASP A 25 10.98 1.93 7.63
C ASP A 25 10.60 1.44 6.23
N VAL A 26 9.33 1.58 5.82
CA VAL A 26 8.87 1.18 4.49
C VAL A 26 9.35 2.21 3.47
N GLU A 27 10.12 1.73 2.50
CA GLU A 27 10.74 2.58 1.48
C GLU A 27 10.04 2.45 0.12
N LEU A 28 9.14 1.46 -0.04
CA LEU A 28 8.43 1.18 -1.28
C LEU A 28 7.12 0.44 -1.00
N ILE A 29 6.07 0.79 -1.74
CA ILE A 29 4.80 0.07 -1.76
C ILE A 29 4.64 -0.56 -3.15
N LEU A 30 4.39 -1.87 -3.19
CA LEU A 30 4.05 -2.61 -4.40
C LEU A 30 2.59 -3.05 -4.32
N SER A 31 1.77 -2.57 -5.25
CA SER A 31 0.38 -2.98 -5.42
C SER A 31 0.26 -3.93 -6.60
N CYS A 32 -0.26 -5.12 -6.37
CA CYS A 32 -0.55 -6.11 -7.40
C CYS A 32 -2.05 -6.42 -7.41
N GLY A 33 -2.73 -6.30 -8.56
CA GLY A 33 -4.17 -6.58 -8.66
C GLY A 33 -5.03 -5.31 -8.71
N ASP A 34 -6.32 -5.44 -8.40
CA ASP A 34 -7.36 -4.42 -8.64
C ASP A 34 -7.85 -3.70 -7.37
N LEU A 35 -6.91 -3.34 -6.50
CA LEU A 35 -7.21 -2.52 -5.33
C LEU A 35 -7.77 -1.15 -5.74
N LYS A 36 -8.73 -0.65 -4.97
CA LYS A 36 -9.37 0.65 -5.26
C LYS A 36 -8.34 1.78 -5.17
N ALA A 37 -8.46 2.75 -6.07
CA ALA A 37 -7.60 3.93 -6.10
C ALA A 37 -7.61 4.71 -4.78
N ALA A 38 -8.76 4.76 -4.08
CA ALA A 38 -8.88 5.39 -2.76
C ALA A 38 -8.00 4.70 -1.71
N TYR A 39 -7.94 3.37 -1.73
CA TYR A 39 -7.10 2.59 -0.82
C TYR A 39 -5.62 2.87 -1.06
N LEU A 40 -5.19 2.84 -2.33
CA LEU A 40 -3.80 3.13 -2.70
C LEU A 40 -3.39 4.56 -2.37
N SER A 41 -4.29 5.53 -2.58
CA SER A 41 -4.06 6.95 -2.27
C SER A 41 -3.84 7.17 -0.78
N TYR A 42 -4.61 6.48 0.07
CA TYR A 42 -4.41 6.50 1.52
C TYR A 42 -3.06 5.89 1.91
N LEU A 43 -2.67 4.74 1.36
CA LEU A 43 -1.38 4.12 1.68
C LEU A 43 -0.20 5.07 1.38
N VAL A 44 -0.21 5.70 0.21
CA VAL A 44 0.83 6.68 -0.18
C VAL A 44 0.83 7.89 0.77
N SER A 45 -0.36 8.35 1.17
CA SER A 45 -0.51 9.51 2.06
C SER A 45 -0.04 9.22 3.49
N MET A 46 -0.25 8.01 3.99
CA MET A 46 0.06 7.66 5.38
C MET A 46 1.50 7.14 5.56
N ILE A 47 2.01 6.38 4.58
CA ILE A 47 3.32 5.72 4.66
C ILE A 47 4.44 6.57 4.05
N HIS A 48 4.09 7.56 3.21
CA HIS A 48 5.05 8.46 2.53
C HIS A 48 6.12 7.73 1.68
N ALA A 49 5.78 6.56 1.15
CA ALA A 49 6.63 5.79 0.26
C ALA A 49 6.06 5.80 -1.18
N PRO A 50 6.93 5.75 -2.20
CA PRO A 50 6.49 5.61 -3.59
C PRO A 50 5.67 4.32 -3.78
N LEU A 51 4.65 4.38 -4.62
CA LEU A 51 3.81 3.25 -4.98
C LEU A 51 4.07 2.82 -6.42
N LEU A 52 4.36 1.53 -6.60
CA LEU A 52 4.40 0.87 -7.89
C LEU A 52 3.14 0.02 -8.05
N LEU A 53 2.38 0.31 -9.11
CA LEU A 53 1.20 -0.46 -9.47
C LEU A 53 1.55 -1.44 -10.58
N TYR A 54 1.41 -2.73 -10.31
CA TYR A 54 1.37 -3.76 -11.34
C TYR A 54 -0.08 -4.04 -11.71
N SER A 55 -0.52 -3.48 -12.83
CA SER A 55 -1.72 -3.93 -13.53
C SER A 55 -1.28 -4.63 -14.81
N ARG A 56 -1.87 -5.81 -15.09
CA ARG A 56 -1.81 -6.38 -16.44
C ARG A 56 -2.62 -5.45 -17.35
N GLN A 57 -1.98 -4.44 -17.92
CA GLN A 57 -2.52 -3.80 -19.10
C GLN A 57 -2.44 -4.83 -20.24
N PRO A 58 -3.53 -5.04 -21.00
CA PRO A 58 -3.48 -5.82 -22.24
C PRO A 58 -2.57 -5.16 -23.28
#